data_AF-A0A0B1TJ91-F1
#
_entry.id   AF-A0A0B1TJ91-F1
#
_cell.length_a   1.000
_cell.length_b   1.000
_cell.length_c   1.000
_cell.angle_alpha   90.00
_cell.angle_beta   90.00
_cell.angle_gamma   90.00
#
_symmetry.space_group_name_H-M   'P 1'
#
loop_
_entity.id
_entity.type
_entity.pdbx_description
1 polymer ?
#
loop_
_entity_poly.entity_id
_entity_poly.type
_entity_poly.pdbx_seq_one_letter_code
_entity_poly.pdbx_strand_id
1 'polypeptide(L)' 'MEFGNGFQYIRRYAFVKRFGTCVQFLWSGKMENSNNFETWDDCARACGAPSTPRPQDVCQMDMDRGECHRSAQR' A
#
# COMPACT_ATOMS: atom_id res chain seq x y z
N MET A 1 -8.22 -11.35 19.10
CA MET A 1 -8.78 -11.80 17.80
C MET A 1 -7.93 -12.98 17.35
N GLU A 2 -8.39 -14.19 17.60
CA GLU A 2 -7.76 -15.40 17.08
C GLU A 2 -8.52 -15.82 15.82
N PHE A 3 -7.85 -15.78 14.67
CA PHE A 3 -8.39 -16.35 13.45
C PHE A 3 -8.05 -17.85 13.42
N GLY A 4 -8.88 -18.63 14.09
CA GLY A 4 -8.94 -20.07 13.91
C GLY A 4 -9.51 -20.42 12.53
N ASN A 5 -8.86 -21.39 11.88
CA ASN A 5 -9.21 -22.04 10.62
C ASN A 5 -8.53 -21.49 9.33
N GLY A 6 -7.23 -21.80 9.18
CA GLY A 6 -6.78 -22.64 8.07
C GLY A 6 -6.35 -22.01 6.74
N PHE A 7 -6.56 -20.71 6.50
CA PHE A 7 -5.99 -20.05 5.32
C PHE A 7 -5.25 -18.77 5.72
N GLN A 8 -3.92 -18.83 5.66
CA GLN A 8 -3.07 -17.67 5.89
C GLN A 8 -3.17 -16.74 4.67
N TYR A 9 -4.00 -15.70 4.77
CA TYR A 9 -4.04 -14.64 3.78
C TYR A 9 -2.95 -13.62 4.11
N ILE A 10 -1.88 -13.63 3.32
CA ILE A 10 -0.72 -12.77 3.48
C ILE A 10 -0.92 -11.54 2.62
N ARG A 11 -0.76 -10.35 3.21
CA ARG A 11 -0.77 -9.09 2.45
C ARG A 11 0.47 -9.03 1.57
N ARG A 12 0.26 -8.84 0.28
CA ARG A 12 1.31 -8.74 -0.73
C ARG A 12 0.97 -7.62 -1.71
N TYR A 13 1.93 -7.23 -2.53
CA TYR A 13 1.80 -6.22 -3.58
C TYR A 13 2.04 -6.84 -4.95
N ALA A 14 1.26 -6.43 -5.94
CA ALA A 14 1.41 -6.85 -7.32
C ALA A 14 1.28 -5.64 -8.25
N PHE A 15 2.10 -5.59 -9.28
CA PHE A 15 2.01 -4.58 -10.31
C PHE A 15 0.84 -4.89 -11.26
N VAL A 16 -0.06 -3.92 -11.42
CA VAL A 16 -1.19 -4.02 -12.33
C VAL A 16 -0.99 -3.06 -13.49
N LYS A 17 -0.70 -3.61 -14.68
CA LYS A 17 -0.44 -2.84 -15.91
C LYS A 17 -1.55 -1.83 -16.23
N ARG A 18 -2.82 -2.19 -15.98
CA ARG A 18 -3.99 -1.31 -16.20
C ARG A 18 -3.91 -0.01 -15.40
N PHE A 19 -3.38 -0.07 -14.18
CA PHE A 19 -3.25 1.10 -13.30
C PHE A 19 -1.85 1.72 -13.35
N GLY A 20 -0.90 1.06 -14.01
CA GLY A 20 0.50 1.48 -14.05
C GLY A 20 1.14 1.57 -12.65
N THR A 21 0.62 0.82 -11.66
CA THR A 21 1.09 0.90 -10.29
C THR A 21 0.96 -0.43 -9.55
N CYS A 22 1.66 -0.52 -8.42
CA CYS A 22 1.57 -1.63 -7.49
C CYS A 22 0.33 -1.48 -6.61
N VAL A 23 -0.47 -2.53 -6.54
CA VAL A 23 -1.68 -2.60 -5.71
C VAL A 23 -1.51 -3.68 -4.65
N GLN A 24 -2.07 -3.43 -3.47
CA GLN A 24 -2.11 -4.42 -2.40
C GLN A 24 -3.16 -5.49 -2.71
N PHE A 25 -2.84 -6.76 -2.49
CA PHE A 25 -3.76 -7.88 -2.61
C PHE A 25 -3.54 -8.91 -1.50
N LEU A 26 -4.49 -9.84 -1.33
CA LEU A 26 -4.38 -10.97 -0.39
C LEU A 26 -3.88 -12.21 -1.14
N TRP A 27 -2.74 -12.71 -0.74
CA TRP A 27 -2.15 -13.94 -1.25
C TRP A 27 -2.46 -15.11 -0.32
N SER A 28 -2.89 -16.24 -0.87
CA SER A 28 -3.30 -17.44 -0.10
C SER A 28 -2.12 -18.25 0.47
N GLY A 29 -0.88 -17.79 0.29
CA GLY A 29 0.32 -18.51 0.73
C GLY A 29 0.75 -19.65 -0.20
N LYS A 30 0.06 -19.84 -1.34
CA LYS A 30 0.38 -20.88 -2.34
C LYS A 30 0.34 -20.28 -3.74
N MET A 31 1.17 -20.82 -4.63
CA MET A 31 1.41 -20.33 -6.00
C MET A 31 2.03 -18.93 -6.01
N GLU A 32 3.35 -18.91 -6.03
CA GLU A 32 4.15 -17.71 -6.20
C GLU A 32 4.34 -17.46 -7.70
N ASN A 33 3.77 -16.37 -8.19
CA ASN A 33 4.21 -15.80 -9.46
C ASN A 33 5.19 -14.67 -9.13
N SER A 34 6.07 -14.29 -10.06
CA SER A 34 7.06 -13.23 -9.84
C SER A 34 6.45 -11.84 -9.59
N ASN A 35 5.13 -11.69 -9.72
CA ASN A 35 4.39 -10.45 -9.47
C ASN A 35 3.75 -10.49 -8.07
N ASN A 36 4.56 -10.77 -7.05
CA ASN A 36 4.15 -10.92 -5.66
C ASN A 36 5.27 -10.42 -4.75
N PHE A 37 5.06 -9.29 -4.10
CA PHE A 37 6.06 -8.59 -3.29
C PHE A 37 5.56 -8.33 -1.87
N GLU A 38 6.45 -8.31 -0.88
CA GLU A 38 6.08 -8.08 0.53
C GLU A 38 5.76 -6.62 0.81
N THR A 39 6.50 -5.71 0.16
CA THR A 39 6.33 -4.27 0.30
C THR A 39 5.94 -3.64 -1.03
N TRP A 40 5.28 -2.48 -0.92
CA TRP A 40 4.97 -1.67 -2.08
C TRP A 40 6.25 -1.20 -2.78
N ASP A 41 7.28 -0.83 -2.02
CA ASP A 41 8.58 -0.40 -2.52
C ASP A 41 9.31 -1.47 -3.32
N ASP A 42 9.26 -2.73 -2.88
CA ASP A 42 9.87 -3.84 -3.62
C ASP A 42 9.17 -4.04 -4.97
N CYS A 43 7.84 -3.98 -4.98
CA CYS A 43 7.05 -4.04 -6.21
C CYS A 43 7.37 -2.86 -7.12
N ALA A 44 7.43 -1.65 -6.57
CA ALA A 44 7.68 -0.43 -7.33
C ALA A 44 9.08 -0.44 -7.94
N ARG A 45 10.09 -0.89 -7.18
CA ARG A 45 11.46 -1.05 -7.65
C ARG A 45 11.58 -2.12 -8.73
N ALA A 46 10.89 -3.25 -8.58
CA ALA A 46 10.95 -4.35 -9.54
C ALA A 46 10.21 -4.06 -10.85
N CYS A 47 9.07 -3.36 -10.79
CA CYS A 47 8.21 -3.12 -11.95
C CYS A 47 8.25 -1.68 -12.49
N GLY A 48 9.04 -0.80 -11.87
CA GLY A 48 9.14 0.61 -12.26
C GLY A 48 7.86 1.41 -11.97
N ALA A 49 7.12 1.08 -10.91
CA ALA A 49 5.94 1.85 -10.51
C ALA A 49 6.35 3.20 -9.91
N PRO A 50 5.59 4.29 -10.16
CA PRO A 50 5.89 5.60 -9.60
C PRO A 50 5.83 5.54 -8.07
N SER A 51 6.88 6.03 -7.39
CA SER A 51 7.19 5.98 -5.94
C SER A 51 6.12 6.47 -4.96
N THR A 52 4.96 6.87 -5.45
CA THR A 52 3.79 7.24 -4.67
C THR A 52 2.61 6.43 -5.19
N PRO A 53 1.94 5.60 -4.35
CA PRO A 53 0.65 5.04 -4.73
C PRO A 53 -0.34 6.19 -4.86
N ARG A 54 -0.44 6.81 -6.05
CA ARG A 54 -1.07 8.13 -6.26
C ARG A 54 -2.47 8.18 -5.64
N PRO A 55 -2.66 8.92 -4.55
CA PRO A 55 -3.97 9.24 -4.05
C PRO A 55 -4.18 10.73 -4.26
N GLN A 56 -4.87 11.06 -5.37
CA GLN A 56 -5.61 12.30 -5.65
C GLN A 56 -4.86 13.64 -5.47
N ASP A 57 -4.95 14.47 -6.51
CA ASP A 57 -4.27 15.75 -6.62
C ASP A 57 -4.39 16.60 -5.33
N VAL A 58 -3.25 16.89 -4.71
CA VAL A 58 -3.15 17.62 -3.44
C VAL A 58 -3.74 19.03 -3.54
N CYS A 59 -3.80 19.60 -4.75
CA CYS A 59 -4.41 20.90 -5.02
C CYS A 59 -5.93 20.83 -5.26
N GLN A 60 -6.48 19.61 -5.40
CA GLN A 60 -7.92 19.33 -5.38
C GLN A 60 -8.41 18.98 -3.96
N MET A 61 -7.51 18.90 -2.98
CA MET A 61 -7.86 18.61 -1.59
C MET A 61 -8.21 19.91 -0.86
N ASP A 62 -9.24 19.86 -0.02
CA ASP A 62 -9.59 20.97 0.87
C ASP A 62 -8.51 21.19 1.93
N MET A 63 -8.31 22.44 2.34
CA MET A 63 -7.32 22.78 3.36
C MET A 63 -7.75 22.23 4.73
N ASP A 64 -6.96 21.33 5.29
CA ASP A 64 -7.13 20.84 6.66
C ASP A 64 -6.16 21.58 7.61
N ARG A 65 -6.70 22.16 8.68
CA ARG A 65 -5.93 22.97 9.64
C ARG A 65 -5.13 22.10 10.61
N GLY A 66 -5.47 20.81 10.73
CA GLY A 66 -4.86 19.87 11.67
C GLY A 66 -5.11 20.23 13.14
N GLU A 67 -5.04 19.23 14.03
CA GLU A 67 -5.23 19.42 15.46
C GLU A 67 -3.88 19.54 16.19
N CYS A 68 -3.67 20.62 16.94
CA CYS A 68 -2.42 20.87 17.65
C CYS A 68 -2.45 20.19 19.02
N HIS A 69 -1.72 19.08 19.18
CA HIS A 69 -1.61 18.39 20.45
C HIS A 69 -0.64 19.11 21.41
N ARG A 70 -1.20 20.06 22.16
CA ARG A 70 -0.69 20.71 23.39
C ARG A 70 0.71 21.35 23.34
N SER A 71 0.65 22.64 23.01
CA SER A 71 1.25 23.76 23.74
C SER A 71 2.76 23.80 23.86
N ALA A 72 3.41 24.41 22.86
CA ALA A 72 4.73 25.00 23.04
C ALA A 72 4.68 26.03 24.17
N GLN A 73 5.21 25.62 25.32
CA GLN A 73 5.39 26.42 26.52
C GLN A 73 6.26 27.64 26.22
N ARG A 74 5.87 28.80 26.76
CA ARG A 74 6.75 29.94 26.97
C ARG A 74 6.56 30.46 28.38
#